data_AF-A0A1Z4JET6-F1
#
_entry.id   AF-A0A1Z4JET6-F1
#
_cell.length_a   1.000
_cell.length_b   1.000
_cell.length_c   1.000
_cell.angle_alpha   90.00
_cell.angle_beta   90.00
_cell.angle_gamma   90.00
#
_symmetry.space_group_name_H-M   'P 1'
#
loop_
_entity.id
_entity.type
_entity.pdbx_description
1 polymer ?
#
loop_
_entity_poly.entity_id
_entity_poly.type
_entity_poly.pdbx_seq_one_letter_code
_entity_poly.pdbx_strand_id
1 'polypeptide(L)'
;MNRHRITQVTILSALQKLKTMDAWTFCDRWFGIDQLPPHEQEAARNKRGYRAQCVRVVAAVLGLQESTVDEWGTKLERMPENPHQRALAYADVIRQQIQATQSTELLELYLKHTNPEN
;
A
#
# COMPACT_ATOMS: atom_id res chain seq x y z
N MET A 1 -2.46 -18.78 26.40
CA MET A 1 -1.32 -18.07 25.78
C MET A 1 -1.06 -18.64 24.40
N ASN A 2 -1.68 -18.08 23.35
CA ASN A 2 -1.39 -18.46 21.97
C ASN A 2 -0.53 -17.35 21.35
N ARG A 3 0.76 -17.63 21.15
CA ARG A 3 1.62 -16.76 20.36
C ARG A 3 1.10 -16.82 18.93
N HIS A 4 0.70 -15.70 18.34
CA HIS A 4 0.45 -15.63 16.90
C HIS A 4 1.78 -15.83 16.17
N ARG A 5 2.09 -17.11 15.92
CA ARG A 5 3.20 -17.54 15.09
C ARG A 5 2.81 -17.15 13.67
N ILE A 6 3.36 -16.06 13.16
CA ILE A 6 3.29 -15.76 11.72
C ILE A 6 3.84 -17.00 11.02
N THR A 7 2.97 -17.74 10.34
CA THR A 7 3.36 -19.03 9.77
C THR A 7 4.19 -18.80 8.52
N GLN A 8 5.13 -19.71 8.25
CA GLN A 8 5.99 -19.66 7.07
C GLN A 8 5.17 -19.55 5.77
N VAL A 9 3.94 -20.07 5.76
CA VAL A 9 2.99 -20.01 4.65
C VAL A 9 2.46 -18.59 4.42
N THR A 10 2.21 -17.81 5.48
CA THR A 10 1.80 -16.40 5.38
C THR A 10 2.92 -15.52 4.84
N ILE A 11 4.16 -15.79 5.26
CA ILE A 11 5.34 -15.10 4.73
C ILE A 11 5.55 -15.50 3.27
N LEU A 12 5.51 -16.80 2.93
CA LEU A 12 5.67 -17.27 1.55
C LEU A 12 4.59 -16.77 0.60
N SER A 13 3.33 -16.63 1.04
CA SER A 13 2.26 -16.07 0.20
C SER A 13 2.41 -14.55 0.01
N ALA A 14 2.85 -13.82 1.04
CA ALA A 14 3.23 -12.41 0.93
C ALA A 14 4.45 -12.22 0.02
N LEU A 15 5.45 -13.10 0.12
CA LEU A 15 6.63 -13.11 -0.75
C LEU A 15 6.28 -13.51 -2.18
N GLN A 16 5.31 -14.42 -2.41
CA GLN A 16 4.78 -14.75 -3.73
C GLN A 16 3.99 -13.59 -4.36
N LYS A 17 3.39 -12.71 -3.55
CA LYS A 17 2.80 -11.44 -4.00
C LYS A 17 3.85 -10.38 -4.39
N LEU A 18 5.14 -10.55 -4.06
CA LEU A 18 6.23 -9.62 -4.41
C LEU A 18 6.69 -9.73 -5.88
N LYS A 19 5.77 -10.00 -6.80
CA LYS A 19 6.16 -10.20 -8.21
C LYS A 19 6.71 -8.92 -8.82
N THR A 20 6.04 -7.79 -8.53
CA THR A 20 6.34 -6.39 -8.85
C THR A 20 4.98 -5.67 -8.86
N MET A 21 4.97 -4.34 -8.75
CA MET A 21 3.75 -3.54 -8.85
C MET A 21 4.04 -2.26 -9.61
N ASP A 22 3.24 -1.96 -10.64
CA ASP A 22 3.31 -0.69 -11.32
C ASP A 22 2.70 0.43 -10.46
N ALA A 23 3.10 1.67 -10.73
CA ALA A 23 2.72 2.82 -9.91
C ALA A 23 1.22 3.15 -9.99
N TRP A 24 0.57 2.88 -11.12
CA TRP A 24 -0.86 3.16 -11.27
C TRP A 24 -1.71 2.19 -10.46
N THR A 25 -1.42 0.89 -10.54
CA THR A 25 -2.03 -0.14 -9.70
C THR A 25 -1.80 0.14 -8.22
N PHE A 26 -0.58 0.56 -7.85
CA PHE A 26 -0.27 0.95 -6.48
C PHE A 26 -1.16 2.11 -6.00
N CYS A 27 -1.32 3.16 -6.80
CA CYS A 27 -2.22 4.26 -6.46
C CYS A 27 -3.67 3.82 -6.31
N ASP A 28 -4.18 3.02 -7.24
CA ASP A 28 -5.57 2.59 -7.21
C ASP A 28 -5.86 1.86 -5.89
N ARG A 29 -4.93 0.99 -5.45
CA ARG A 29 -5.00 0.33 -4.14
C ARG A 29 -4.81 1.26 -2.95
N TRP A 30 -3.93 2.24 -3.09
CA TRP A 30 -3.64 3.20 -2.03
C TRP A 30 -4.88 4.05 -1.70
N PHE A 31 -5.59 4.49 -2.74
CA PHE A 31 -6.79 5.33 -2.64
C PHE A 31 -8.10 4.53 -2.62
N GLY A 32 -8.04 3.20 -2.65
CA GLY A 32 -9.22 2.32 -2.60
C GLY A 32 -10.09 2.37 -3.87
N ILE A 33 -9.52 2.81 -5.00
CA ILE A 33 -10.21 2.82 -6.29
C ILE A 33 -10.41 1.39 -6.81
N ASP A 34 -9.48 0.47 -6.54
CA ASP A 34 -9.58 -0.93 -6.97
C ASP A 34 -10.79 -1.67 -6.39
N GLN A 35 -11.37 -1.14 -5.30
CA GLN A 35 -12.56 -1.69 -4.63
C GLN A 35 -13.88 -1.13 -5.19
N LEU A 36 -13.83 -0.12 -6.06
CA LEU A 36 -15.01 0.49 -6.66
C LEU A 36 -15.51 -0.32 -7.87
N PRO A 37 -16.81 -0.22 -8.22
CA PRO A 37 -17.34 -0.74 -9.47
C PRO A 37 -16.60 -0.15 -10.69
N PRO A 38 -16.43 -0.89 -11.82
CA PRO A 38 -15.61 -0.44 -12.95
C PRO A 38 -15.94 0.96 -13.48
N HIS A 39 -17.23 1.32 -13.54
CA HIS A 39 -17.67 2.64 -14.00
C HIS A 39 -17.30 3.77 -13.02
N GLU A 40 -17.24 3.48 -11.73
CA GLU A 40 -16.79 4.44 -10.71
C GLU A 40 -15.27 4.55 -10.65
N GLN A 41 -14.54 3.48 -10.98
CA GLN A 41 -13.07 3.52 -11.04
C GLN A 41 -12.58 4.56 -12.05
N GLU A 42 -13.18 4.57 -13.23
CA GLU A 42 -12.81 5.52 -14.28
C GLU A 42 -13.15 6.96 -13.87
N ALA A 43 -14.35 7.18 -13.31
CA ALA A 43 -14.74 8.49 -12.77
C ALA A 43 -13.78 8.95 -11.67
N ALA A 44 -13.36 8.05 -10.77
CA ALA A 44 -12.42 8.35 -9.70
C ALA A 44 -11.02 8.68 -10.23
N ARG A 45 -10.50 7.93 -11.20
CA ARG A 45 -9.20 8.20 -11.86
C ARG A 45 -9.19 9.53 -12.62
N ASN A 46 -10.35 9.94 -13.15
CA ASN A 46 -10.52 11.21 -13.88
C ASN A 46 -10.78 12.41 -12.96
N LYS A 47 -10.94 12.22 -11.63
CA LYS A 47 -11.07 13.33 -10.70
C LYS A 47 -9.84 14.22 -10.77
N ARG A 48 -10.07 15.53 -10.83
CA ARG A 48 -9.00 16.53 -10.83
C ARG A 48 -8.11 16.33 -9.59
N GLY A 49 -6.81 16.17 -9.83
CA GLY A 49 -5.81 16.01 -8.78
C GLY A 49 -5.46 14.57 -8.42
N TYR A 50 -6.20 13.56 -8.90
CA TYR A 50 -5.87 12.14 -8.64
C TYR A 50 -4.42 11.82 -9.05
N ARG A 51 -4.04 12.23 -10.25
CA ARG A 51 -2.67 12.09 -10.74
C ARG A 51 -1.63 12.78 -9.83
N ALA A 52 -1.90 14.01 -9.41
CA ALA A 52 -0.96 14.74 -8.55
C ALA A 52 -0.80 14.05 -7.18
N GLN A 53 -1.88 13.46 -6.65
CA GLN A 53 -1.82 12.65 -5.44
C GLN A 53 -0.99 11.38 -5.65
N CYS A 54 -1.15 10.71 -6.79
CA CYS A 54 -0.30 9.58 -7.19
C CYS A 54 1.19 9.94 -7.17
N VAL A 55 1.56 11.03 -7.86
CA VAL A 55 2.96 11.48 -7.93
C VAL A 55 3.54 11.68 -6.53
N ARG A 56 2.81 12.37 -5.65
CA ARG A 56 3.22 12.62 -4.26
C ARG A 56 3.46 11.34 -3.47
N VAL A 57 2.50 10.42 -3.49
CA VAL A 57 2.61 9.18 -2.70
C VAL A 57 3.73 8.30 -3.23
N VAL A 58 3.83 8.13 -4.55
CA VAL A 58 4.89 7.32 -5.17
C VAL A 58 6.26 7.92 -4.90
N ALA A 59 6.42 9.24 -5.02
CA ALA A 59 7.67 9.94 -4.68
C ALA A 59 8.06 9.72 -3.21
N ALA A 60 7.10 9.86 -2.29
CA ALA A 60 7.33 9.65 -0.86
C ALA A 60 7.74 8.20 -0.54
N VAL A 61 7.06 7.21 -1.12
CA VAL A 61 7.35 5.79 -0.88
C VAL A 61 8.71 5.37 -1.45
N LEU A 62 9.08 5.92 -2.60
CA LEU A 62 10.34 5.60 -3.27
C LEU A 62 11.52 6.48 -2.83
N GLY A 63 11.29 7.53 -2.03
CA GLY A 63 12.31 8.49 -1.64
C GLY A 63 12.84 9.31 -2.82
N LEU A 64 11.98 9.62 -3.79
CA LEU A 64 12.31 10.37 -5.01
C LEU A 64 11.72 11.78 -4.97
N GLN A 65 12.19 12.64 -5.87
CA GLN A 65 11.57 13.94 -6.10
C GLN A 65 10.26 13.78 -6.88
N GLU A 66 9.24 14.60 -6.57
CA GLU A 66 7.96 14.59 -7.29
C GLU A 66 8.15 14.85 -8.79
N SER A 67 9.09 15.72 -9.18
CA SER A 67 9.41 16.00 -10.59
C SER A 67 9.87 14.75 -11.35
N THR A 68 10.73 13.93 -10.73
CA THR A 68 11.20 12.67 -11.33
C THR A 68 10.04 11.72 -11.60
N VAL A 69 9.08 11.63 -10.67
CA VAL A 69 7.91 10.76 -10.80
C VAL A 69 6.91 11.34 -11.80
N ASP A 70 6.75 12.67 -11.83
CA ASP A 70 5.85 13.34 -12.77
C ASP A 70 6.26 13.09 -14.24
N GLU A 71 7.56 12.99 -14.50
CA GLU A 71 8.10 12.66 -15.81
C GLU A 71 7.77 11.23 -16.30
N TRP A 72 7.24 10.34 -15.45
CA TRP A 72 6.91 8.96 -15.84
C TRP A 72 5.65 8.79 -16.68
N GLY A 73 5.04 9.90 -17.11
CA GLY A 73 3.84 9.89 -17.96
C GLY A 73 2.55 9.90 -17.16
N THR A 74 1.43 10.02 -17.88
CA THR A 74 0.11 10.33 -17.29
C THR A 74 -0.35 9.26 -16.31
N LYS A 75 -0.07 7.99 -16.61
CA LYS A 75 -0.37 6.84 -15.76
C LYS A 75 0.89 6.27 -15.09
N LEU A 76 1.99 7.04 -15.06
CA LEU A 76 3.27 6.60 -14.50
C LEU A 76 3.83 5.34 -15.18
N GLU A 77 3.46 5.12 -16.45
CA GLU A 77 3.79 3.93 -17.23
C GLU A 77 5.28 3.80 -17.56
N ARG A 78 6.04 4.90 -17.48
CA ARG A 78 7.50 4.93 -17.70
C ARG A 78 8.31 4.76 -16.42
N MET A 79 7.68 4.41 -15.30
CA MET A 79 8.42 4.07 -14.08
C MET A 79 9.42 2.93 -14.38
N PRO A 80 10.72 3.09 -14.05
CA PRO A 80 11.68 2.01 -14.21
C PRO A 80 11.28 0.81 -13.37
N GLU A 81 11.48 -0.41 -13.88
CA GLU A 81 11.01 -1.63 -13.22
C GLU A 81 11.67 -1.85 -11.85
N ASN A 82 12.78 -2.59 -11.80
CA ASN A 82 13.53 -2.81 -10.57
C ASN A 82 14.50 -1.63 -10.35
N PRO A 83 14.62 -1.09 -9.12
CA PRO A 83 14.04 -1.59 -7.86
C PRO A 83 12.64 -1.05 -7.50
N HIS A 84 12.12 -0.05 -8.23
CA HIS A 84 10.94 0.71 -7.82
C HIS A 84 9.66 -0.12 -7.73
N GLN A 85 9.37 -0.96 -8.71
CA GLN A 85 8.18 -1.82 -8.70
C GLN A 85 8.16 -2.80 -7.52
N ARG A 86 9.33 -3.27 -7.08
CA ARG A 86 9.45 -4.13 -5.89
C ARG A 86 9.21 -3.33 -4.60
N ALA A 87 9.75 -2.12 -4.53
CA ALA A 87 9.55 -1.23 -3.39
C ALA A 87 8.05 -0.88 -3.22
N LEU A 88 7.35 -0.56 -4.31
CA LEU A 88 5.90 -0.31 -4.26
C LEU A 88 5.11 -1.55 -3.82
N ALA A 89 5.45 -2.74 -4.34
CA ALA A 89 4.81 -3.98 -3.90
C ALA A 89 5.02 -4.25 -2.40
N TYR A 90 6.23 -4.01 -1.89
CA TYR A 90 6.55 -4.17 -0.48
C TYR A 90 5.78 -3.18 0.40
N ALA A 91 5.73 -1.90 -0.01
CA ALA A 91 4.99 -0.85 0.68
C ALA A 91 3.49 -1.16 0.75
N ASP A 92 2.88 -1.65 -0.33
CA ASP A 92 1.46 -2.03 -0.34
C ASP A 92 1.16 -3.18 0.64
N VAL A 93 2.01 -4.20 0.70
CA VAL A 93 1.85 -5.31 1.66
C VAL A 93 1.96 -4.83 3.10
N ILE A 94 2.97 -4.02 3.43
CA ILE A 94 3.11 -3.44 4.77
C ILE A 94 1.88 -2.64 5.14
N ARG A 95 1.43 -1.75 4.24
CA ARG A 95 0.25 -0.92 4.46
C ARG A 95 -1.00 -1.78 4.73
N GLN A 96 -1.24 -2.81 3.91
CA GLN A 96 -2.37 -3.72 4.12
C GLN A 96 -2.30 -4.43 5.47
N GLN A 97 -1.11 -4.86 5.89
CA GLN A 97 -0.93 -5.48 7.19
C GLN A 97 -1.20 -4.50 8.33
N ILE A 98 -0.73 -3.26 8.22
CA ILE A 98 -1.01 -2.20 9.21
C ILE A 98 -2.52 -1.95 9.31
N GLN A 99 -3.19 -1.82 8.16
CA GLN A 99 -4.64 -1.62 8.10
C GLN A 99 -5.41 -2.80 8.69
N ALA A 100 -4.99 -4.04 8.40
CA ALA A 100 -5.62 -5.26 8.88
C ALA A 100 -5.40 -5.48 10.39
N THR A 101 -4.25 -5.04 10.92
CA THR A 101 -3.92 -5.24 12.34
C THR A 101 -4.76 -4.37 13.26
N GLN A 102 -5.40 -3.29 12.75
CA GLN A 102 -6.08 -2.21 13.47
C GLN A 102 -5.40 -1.78 14.80
N SER A 103 -5.20 -0.47 14.97
CA SER A 103 -4.67 0.08 16.21
C SER A 103 -5.46 -0.33 17.46
N THR A 104 -6.74 -0.74 17.34
CA THR A 104 -7.59 -1.27 18.41
C THR A 104 -7.12 -2.59 18.98
N GLU A 105 -6.66 -3.56 18.19
CA GLU A 105 -6.19 -4.86 18.73
C GLU A 105 -4.89 -4.67 19.53
N LEU A 106 -4.01 -3.78 19.04
CA LEU A 106 -2.81 -3.34 19.77
C LEU A 106 -3.15 -2.47 21.00
N LEU A 107 -4.15 -1.59 20.91
CA LEU A 107 -4.62 -0.79 22.04
C LEU A 107 -5.22 -1.68 23.12
N GLU A 108 -6.06 -2.63 22.75
CA GLU A 108 -6.69 -3.59 23.66
C GLU A 108 -5.63 -4.46 24.33
N LEU A 109 -4.63 -4.95 23.57
CA LEU A 109 -3.50 -5.68 24.12
C LEU A 109 -2.71 -4.83 25.13
N TYR A 110 -2.44 -3.56 24.79
CA TYR A 110 -1.76 -2.63 25.68
C TYR A 110 -2.57 -2.37 26.95
N LEU A 111 -3.84 -2.01 26.81
CA LEU A 111 -4.76 -1.75 27.93
C LEU A 111 -4.89 -2.95 28.85
N LYS A 112 -4.99 -4.17 28.30
CA LYS A 112 -5.02 -5.42 29.05
C LYS A 112 -3.70 -5.72 29.77
N HIS A 113 -2.57 -5.30 29.21
CA HIS A 113 -1.27 -5.44 29.85
C HIS A 113 -1.07 -4.41 30.98
N THR A 114 -1.58 -3.18 30.81
CA THR A 114 -1.41 -2.09 31.79
C THR A 114 -2.46 -2.05 32.89
N ASN A 115 -3.61 -2.73 32.73
CA ASN A 115 -4.66 -2.82 33.74
C ASN A 115 -5.02 -4.30 34.01
N PRO A 116 -4.22 -5.02 34.82
CA PRO A 116 -4.42 -6.45 35.04
C PRO A 116 -5.59 -6.82 35.97
N GLU A 117 -6.33 -5.85 36.53
CA GLU A 117 -7.43 -6.12 37.47
C GLU A 117 -8.77 -5.53 36.98
N ASN A 118 -9.53 -6.36 36.27
CA ASN A 118 -10.99 -6.42 36.27
C ASN A 118 -11.43 -7.85 35.95
#